data_AF-A0A7S0LC31-F1
#
_entry.id   AF-A0A7S0LC31-F1
#
_cell.length_a   1.000
_cell.length_b   1.000
_cell.length_c   1.000
_cell.angle_alpha   90.00
_cell.angle_beta   90.00
_cell.angle_gamma   90.00
#
_symmetry.space_group_name_H-M   'P 1'
#
loop_
_entity.id
_entity.type
_entity.pdbx_description
1 polymer ?
#
loop_
_entity_poly.entity_id
_entity_poly.type
_entity_poly.pdbx_seq_one_letter_code
_entity_poly.pdbx_strand_id
1 'polypeptide(L)'
;CEAFFHGTPVQMLPLHTLHVISGRRASMFGKSVRWRSHCPVNGEEFPDGQLNASDVLNAIKPKVLRGKGKNARGHAGGVLPRDGLCVLGVTMSDLYCDDDDVFTGGLACLTSRAGVFSFARYRHVDRGVLLGRATKTAVHELAHMYGVGHCLHRRCLMNGS
;
A
#
# COMPACT_ATOMS: atom_id res chain seq x y z
N CYS A 1 -18.00 4.38 -13.93
CA CYS A 1 -18.45 3.64 -12.74
C CYS A 1 -17.89 4.31 -11.51
N GLU A 2 -18.76 4.74 -10.60
CA GLU A 2 -18.35 5.15 -9.25
C GLU A 2 -18.19 3.90 -8.39
N ALA A 3 -17.14 3.87 -7.57
CA ALA A 3 -16.93 2.80 -6.59
C ALA A 3 -17.21 3.35 -5.20
N PHE A 4 -17.72 2.49 -4.31
CA PHE A 4 -18.08 2.86 -2.95
C PHE A 4 -17.46 1.89 -1.95
N PHE A 5 -17.05 2.42 -0.79
CA PHE A 5 -16.59 1.65 0.36
C PHE A 5 -17.45 2.00 1.58
N HIS A 6 -18.26 1.05 2.07
CA HIS A 6 -19.26 1.28 3.13
C HIS A 6 -20.14 2.52 2.89
N GLY A 7 -20.56 2.76 1.64
CA GLY A 7 -21.38 3.91 1.26
C GLY A 7 -20.59 5.23 1.11
N THR A 8 -19.29 5.24 1.40
CA THR A 8 -18.40 6.37 1.12
C THR A 8 -17.87 6.26 -0.31
N PRO A 9 -17.93 7.31 -1.14
CA PRO A 9 -17.37 7.26 -2.49
C PRO A 9 -15.85 7.05 -2.45
N VAL A 10 -15.35 6.19 -3.33
CA VAL A 10 -13.92 6.03 -3.57
C VAL A 10 -13.49 7.08 -4.59
N GLN A 11 -12.63 8.00 -4.15
CA GLN A 11 -12.04 8.99 -5.04
C GLN A 11 -10.68 8.48 -5.55
N MET A 12 -10.54 8.40 -6.87
CA MET A 12 -9.25 8.14 -7.51
C MET A 12 -8.41 9.42 -7.44
N LEU A 13 -7.24 9.31 -6.83
CA LEU A 13 -6.22 10.37 -6.89
C LEU A 13 -5.47 10.28 -8.24
N PRO A 14 -4.87 11.39 -8.71
CA PRO A 14 -4.07 11.36 -9.93
C PRO A 14 -3.01 10.28 -9.90
N LEU A 15 -2.84 9.58 -11.03
CA LEU A 15 -1.77 8.59 -11.16
C LEU A 15 -0.43 9.27 -10.93
N HIS A 16 0.39 8.68 -10.06
CA HIS A 16 1.73 9.17 -9.81
C HIS A 16 2.75 8.26 -10.48
N THR A 17 3.56 8.84 -11.36
CA THR A 17 4.67 8.13 -12.01
C THR A 17 5.85 8.05 -11.05
N LEU A 18 6.36 6.84 -10.87
CA LEU A 18 7.59 6.61 -10.12
C LEU A 18 8.78 7.14 -10.91
N HIS A 19 9.62 7.99 -10.31
CA HIS A 19 10.86 8.44 -10.93
C HIS A 19 12.04 7.67 -10.33
N VAL A 20 12.61 6.73 -11.08
CA VAL A 20 13.82 6.01 -10.65
C VAL A 20 15.00 6.98 -10.68
N ILE A 21 15.63 7.20 -9.53
CA ILE A 21 16.78 8.11 -9.38
C ILE A 21 18.07 7.35 -9.63
N SER A 22 18.17 6.12 -9.11
CA SER A 22 19.32 5.24 -9.26
C SER A 22 18.86 3.78 -9.19
N GLY A 23 19.77 2.84 -9.46
CA GLY A 23 19.49 1.40 -9.36
C GLY A 23 19.01 0.90 -7.99
N ARG A 24 19.01 1.77 -6.96
CA ARG A 24 18.57 1.44 -5.58
C ARG A 24 17.47 2.34 -5.01
N ARG A 25 17.08 3.40 -5.73
CA ARG A 25 16.17 4.43 -5.21
C ARG A 25 15.27 5.00 -6.29
N ALA A 26 14.04 5.28 -5.89
CA ALA A 26 13.07 6.04 -6.64
C ALA A 26 12.56 7.24 -5.84
N SER A 27 11.88 8.16 -6.51
CA SER A 27 11.17 9.29 -5.92
C SER A 27 9.67 9.11 -6.07
N MET A 28 8.94 9.33 -4.98
CA MET A 28 7.48 9.32 -4.93
C MET A 28 7.00 10.45 -4.03
N PHE A 29 6.15 11.34 -4.57
CA PHE A 29 5.63 12.52 -3.84
C PHE A 29 6.73 13.37 -3.17
N GLY A 30 7.88 13.52 -3.86
CA GLY A 30 9.05 14.25 -3.35
C GLY A 30 9.82 13.55 -2.24
N LYS A 31 9.50 12.27 -1.93
CA LYS A 31 10.22 11.45 -0.95
C LYS A 31 11.00 10.34 -1.66
N SER A 32 12.19 10.04 -1.14
CA SER A 32 12.95 8.89 -1.62
C SER A 32 12.36 7.59 -1.09
N VAL A 33 12.25 6.61 -1.97
CA VAL A 33 11.73 5.27 -1.70
C VAL A 33 12.78 4.26 -2.17
N ARG A 34 13.12 3.27 -1.34
CA ARG A 34 14.00 2.18 -1.76
C ARG A 34 13.36 1.39 -2.89
N TRP A 35 14.18 1.07 -3.88
CA TRP A 35 13.77 0.41 -5.11
C TRP A 35 14.84 -0.57 -5.56
N ARG A 36 14.46 -1.69 -6.17
CA ARG A 36 15.40 -2.62 -6.81
C ARG A 36 14.85 -3.12 -8.13
N SER A 37 15.72 -3.26 -9.13
CA SER A 37 15.40 -3.87 -10.43
C SER A 37 15.58 -5.38 -10.45
N HIS A 38 16.24 -5.96 -9.45
CA HIS A 38 16.54 -7.38 -9.43
C HIS A 38 16.26 -7.97 -8.04
N CYS A 39 15.88 -9.25 -8.03
CA CYS A 39 15.69 -10.03 -6.83
C CYS A 39 17.03 -10.26 -6.12
N PRO A 40 17.12 -10.02 -4.79
CA PRO A 40 18.37 -10.22 -4.05
C PRO A 40 18.76 -11.70 -3.90
N VAL A 41 17.80 -12.63 -4.06
CA VAL A 41 18.02 -14.07 -3.82
C VAL A 41 18.46 -14.80 -5.08
N ASN A 42 17.76 -14.59 -6.20
CA ASN A 42 17.98 -15.33 -7.45
C ASN A 42 18.47 -14.46 -8.61
N GLY A 43 18.60 -13.14 -8.43
CA GLY A 43 19.05 -12.21 -9.47
C GLY A 43 18.05 -11.98 -10.62
N GLU A 44 16.83 -12.49 -10.52
CA GLU A 44 15.79 -12.31 -11.54
C GLU A 44 15.41 -10.83 -11.66
N GLU A 45 15.22 -10.35 -12.89
CA GLU A 45 14.79 -8.98 -13.15
C GLU A 45 13.32 -8.77 -12.75
N PHE A 46 13.02 -7.62 -12.16
CA PHE A 46 11.67 -7.15 -11.92
C PHE A 46 11.30 -6.10 -12.97
N PRO A 47 10.45 -6.41 -13.96
CA PRO A 47 10.15 -5.50 -15.08
C PRO A 47 9.60 -4.13 -14.65
N ASP A 48 8.78 -4.12 -13.59
CA ASP A 48 8.23 -2.89 -12.99
C ASP A 48 9.00 -2.44 -11.73
N GLY A 49 10.11 -3.12 -11.44
CA GLY A 49 10.87 -3.00 -10.20
C GLY A 49 10.13 -3.49 -8.96
N GLN A 50 10.82 -3.45 -7.83
CA GLN A 50 10.29 -3.77 -6.52
C GLN A 50 10.54 -2.61 -5.55
N LEU A 51 9.48 -2.19 -4.86
CA LEU A 51 9.47 -1.03 -3.95
C LEU A 51 9.42 -1.47 -2.49
N ASN A 52 10.13 -0.76 -1.63
CA ASN A 52 9.98 -0.97 -0.19
C ASN A 52 8.62 -0.45 0.29
N ALA A 53 7.78 -1.34 0.81
CA ALA A 53 6.41 -1.05 1.20
C ALA A 53 6.33 -0.02 2.34
N SER A 54 7.26 -0.08 3.30
CA SER A 54 7.35 0.87 4.41
C SER A 54 7.68 2.28 3.94
N ASP A 55 8.59 2.43 2.97
CA ASP A 55 8.94 3.72 2.38
C ASP A 55 7.77 4.29 1.55
N VAL A 56 7.08 3.45 0.78
CA VAL A 56 5.86 3.83 0.04
C VAL A 56 4.78 4.31 1.01
N LEU A 57 4.54 3.55 2.07
CA LEU A 57 3.60 3.89 3.13
C LEU A 57 3.97 5.22 3.80
N ASN A 58 5.24 5.42 4.12
CA ASN A 58 5.75 6.69 4.68
C ASN A 58 5.58 7.87 3.72
N ALA A 59 5.61 7.63 2.41
CA ALA A 59 5.38 8.64 1.41
C ALA A 59 3.91 9.08 1.33
N ILE A 60 2.97 8.14 1.38
CA ILE A 60 1.54 8.43 1.26
C ILE A 60 0.85 8.80 2.57
N LYS A 61 1.34 8.30 3.71
CA LYS A 61 0.63 8.43 4.99
C LYS A 61 0.49 9.89 5.43
N PRO A 62 -0.68 10.28 5.96
CA PRO A 62 -0.87 11.57 6.58
C PRO A 62 0.00 11.69 7.85
N LYS A 63 0.52 12.89 8.14
CA LYS A 63 1.11 13.17 9.46
C LYS A 63 -0.01 13.60 10.40
N VAL A 64 -0.12 12.92 11.53
CA VAL A 64 -1.03 13.32 12.61
C VAL A 64 -0.52 14.62 13.20
N LEU A 65 -1.31 15.69 13.12
CA LEU A 65 -1.00 16.95 13.80
C LEU A 65 -1.26 16.74 15.30
N ARG A 66 -0.22 16.74 16.15
CA ARG A 66 -0.40 16.82 17.61
C ARG A 66 -0.88 18.23 17.97
N GLY A 67 -2.18 18.48 17.86
CA GLY A 67 -2.82 19.67 18.41
C GLY A 67 -3.09 19.51 19.91
N LYS A 68 -2.80 20.54 20.73
CA LYS A 68 -3.33 20.66 22.09
C LYS A 68 -4.85 20.94 22.01
N GLY A 69 -5.67 19.90 22.06
CA GLY A 69 -7.13 20.05 22.13
C GLY A 69 -7.89 18.81 21.69
N LYS A 70 -8.97 18.47 22.42
CA LYS A 70 -9.75 17.22 22.28
C LYS A 70 -10.49 17.07 20.93
N ASN A 71 -10.46 18.08 20.06
CA ASN A 71 -11.26 18.13 18.81
C ASN A 71 -10.44 18.29 17.51
N ALA A 72 -9.10 18.25 17.55
CA ALA A 72 -8.29 18.43 16.35
C ALA A 72 -8.00 17.09 15.65
N ARG A 73 -8.97 16.51 14.92
CA ARG A 73 -8.72 15.39 13.98
C ARG A 73 -8.12 15.86 12.65
N GLY A 74 -7.28 16.89 12.69
CA GLY A 74 -6.58 17.41 11.52
C GLY A 74 -5.37 16.55 11.19
N HIS A 75 -5.12 16.32 9.90
CA HIS A 75 -3.86 15.76 9.42
C HIS A 75 -3.21 16.71 8.42
N ALA A 76 -1.90 16.59 8.23
CA ALA A 76 -1.15 17.37 7.27
C ALA A 76 -0.08 16.53 6.58
N GLY A 77 0.23 16.87 5.32
CA GLY A 77 1.15 16.10 4.49
C GLY A 77 0.64 14.71 4.11
N GLY A 78 1.42 13.97 3.32
CA GLY A 78 0.94 12.75 2.68
C GLY A 78 0.02 13.08 1.51
N VAL A 79 -0.73 12.09 1.04
CA VAL A 79 -1.63 12.22 -0.13
C VAL A 79 -3.11 12.02 0.22
N LEU A 80 -3.42 11.69 1.48
CA LEU A 80 -4.80 11.58 1.96
C LEU A 80 -5.48 12.97 1.88
N PRO A 81 -6.65 13.12 1.24
CA PRO A 81 -7.43 14.35 1.31
C PRO A 81 -7.87 14.70 2.73
N ARG A 82 -8.18 15.97 3.01
CA ARG A 82 -8.54 16.43 4.38
C ARG A 82 -9.77 15.72 4.95
N ASP A 83 -10.75 15.46 4.09
CA ASP A 83 -12.00 14.75 4.33
C ASP A 83 -11.93 13.24 4.01
N GLY A 84 -10.77 12.76 3.54
CA GLY A 84 -10.56 11.36 3.24
C GLY A 84 -10.50 10.49 4.49
N LEU A 85 -11.20 9.35 4.46
CA LEU A 85 -11.22 8.37 5.54
C LEU A 85 -9.89 7.61 5.62
N CYS A 86 -9.42 7.06 4.51
CA CYS A 86 -8.14 6.38 4.38
C CYS A 86 -7.59 6.49 2.96
N VAL A 87 -6.32 6.17 2.76
CA VAL A 87 -5.70 6.10 1.43
C VAL A 87 -5.03 4.75 1.20
N LEU A 88 -5.37 4.11 0.08
CA LEU A 88 -4.74 2.87 -0.38
C LEU A 88 -3.91 3.18 -1.63
N GLY A 89 -2.59 3.07 -1.52
CA GLY A 89 -1.70 3.06 -2.67
C GLY A 89 -1.85 1.75 -3.43
N VAL A 90 -2.02 1.82 -4.74
CA VAL A 90 -2.08 0.65 -5.61
C VAL A 90 -0.95 0.77 -6.61
N THR A 91 -0.13 -0.28 -6.72
CA THR A 91 1.02 -0.29 -7.62
C THR A 91 1.09 -1.55 -8.46
N MET A 92 1.75 -1.41 -9.60
CA MET A 92 2.14 -2.53 -10.45
C MET A 92 3.59 -2.98 -10.18
N SER A 93 4.39 -2.19 -9.48
CA SER A 93 5.69 -2.64 -8.97
C SER A 93 5.48 -3.66 -7.86
N ASP A 94 6.35 -4.65 -7.76
CA ASP A 94 6.28 -5.60 -6.64
C ASP A 94 6.66 -4.90 -5.32
N LEU A 95 6.36 -5.49 -4.18
CA LEU A 95 6.64 -4.89 -2.87
C LEU A 95 7.51 -5.80 -2.00
N TYR A 96 8.27 -5.21 -1.07
CA TYR A 96 9.00 -5.91 -0.01
C TYR A 96 9.04 -5.07 1.27
N CYS A 97 9.18 -5.67 2.47
CA CYS A 97 9.25 -4.93 3.73
C CYS A 97 10.70 -4.80 4.22
N ASP A 98 11.42 -5.90 4.29
CA ASP A 98 12.81 -5.96 4.75
C ASP A 98 13.75 -6.60 3.70
N ASP A 99 15.06 -6.39 3.84
CA ASP A 99 16.02 -6.83 2.82
C ASP A 99 16.05 -8.36 2.66
N ASP A 100 15.66 -9.10 3.71
CA ASP A 100 15.51 -10.56 3.71
C ASP A 100 14.15 -11.04 3.15
N ASP A 101 13.19 -10.14 2.93
CA ASP A 101 11.90 -10.48 2.33
C ASP A 101 12.01 -10.61 0.81
N VAL A 102 11.50 -11.74 0.32
CA VAL A 102 11.36 -11.96 -1.13
C VAL A 102 10.30 -11.03 -1.70
N PHE A 103 9.12 -10.94 -1.06
CA PHE A 103 8.04 -10.02 -1.42
C PHE A 103 7.02 -9.85 -0.28
N THR A 104 6.18 -8.82 -0.39
CA THR A 104 4.90 -8.71 0.32
C THR A 104 3.77 -8.35 -0.65
N GLY A 105 2.55 -8.83 -0.41
CA GLY A 105 1.39 -8.46 -1.24
C GLY A 105 0.85 -7.05 -0.95
N GLY A 106 1.16 -6.52 0.23
CA GLY A 106 0.69 -5.23 0.71
C GLY A 106 1.29 -4.89 2.08
N LEU A 107 1.01 -3.68 2.53
CA LEU A 107 1.34 -3.24 3.89
C LEU A 107 0.42 -2.09 4.29
N ALA A 108 -0.19 -2.21 5.46
CA ALA A 108 -1.00 -1.15 6.04
C ALA A 108 -0.58 -0.78 7.45
N CYS A 109 -0.83 0.48 7.80
CA CYS A 109 -0.64 0.97 9.15
C CYS A 109 -1.95 0.94 9.93
N LEU A 110 -1.95 0.30 11.10
CA LEU A 110 -3.13 0.20 11.97
C LEU A 110 -3.65 1.55 12.47
N THR A 111 -2.82 2.60 12.44
CA THR A 111 -3.14 3.89 13.08
C THR A 111 -3.07 5.10 12.15
N SER A 112 -2.43 4.99 10.97
CA SER A 112 -2.22 6.15 10.07
C SER A 112 -3.19 6.21 8.88
N ARG A 113 -4.17 5.31 8.82
CA ARG A 113 -5.22 5.28 7.76
C ARG A 113 -4.63 5.25 6.35
N ALA A 114 -3.49 4.60 6.23
CA ALA A 114 -2.76 4.46 4.98
C ALA A 114 -2.31 3.00 4.81
N GLY A 115 -2.37 2.53 3.58
CA GLY A 115 -1.89 1.22 3.17
C GLY A 115 -1.44 1.22 1.73
N VAL A 116 -0.71 0.17 1.34
CA VAL A 116 -0.28 -0.08 -0.03
C VAL A 116 -0.57 -1.53 -0.40
N PHE A 117 -0.95 -1.75 -1.65
CA PHE A 117 -1.21 -3.07 -2.24
C PHE A 117 -0.58 -3.15 -3.64
N SER A 118 -0.08 -4.32 -4.03
CA SER A 118 0.51 -4.54 -5.35
C SER A 118 -0.23 -5.58 -6.19
N PHE A 119 -0.40 -5.26 -7.47
CA PHE A 119 -0.89 -6.19 -8.49
C PHE A 119 0.20 -7.04 -9.14
N ALA A 120 1.49 -6.81 -8.83
CA ALA A 120 2.62 -7.37 -9.58
C ALA A 120 2.55 -8.89 -9.73
N ARG A 121 2.20 -9.60 -8.65
CA ARG A 121 2.15 -11.06 -8.58
C ARG A 121 0.84 -11.67 -9.13
N TYR A 122 -0.07 -10.85 -9.68
CA TYR A 122 -1.35 -11.30 -10.25
C TYR A 122 -1.49 -11.01 -11.75
N ARG A 123 -0.44 -10.57 -12.44
CA ARG A 123 -0.51 -10.20 -13.87
C ARG A 123 -0.87 -11.33 -14.83
N HIS A 124 -0.47 -12.55 -14.51
CA HIS A 124 -0.55 -13.70 -15.40
C HIS A 124 -1.50 -14.78 -14.89
N VAL A 125 -2.41 -14.44 -13.96
CA VAL A 125 -3.42 -15.37 -13.45
C VAL A 125 -4.76 -15.11 -14.10
N ASP A 126 -5.62 -16.14 -14.13
CA ASP A 126 -6.98 -16.01 -14.64
C ASP A 126 -7.76 -14.90 -13.92
N ARG A 127 -8.67 -14.24 -14.63
CA ARG A 127 -9.46 -13.12 -14.11
C ARG A 127 -10.17 -13.41 -12.78
N GLY A 128 -10.70 -14.63 -12.61
CA GLY A 128 -11.34 -15.04 -11.36
C GLY A 128 -10.35 -15.14 -10.19
N VAL A 129 -9.14 -15.64 -10.46
CA VAL A 129 -8.06 -15.74 -9.47
C VAL A 129 -7.51 -14.36 -9.13
N LEU A 130 -7.32 -13.50 -10.13
CA LEU A 130 -6.94 -12.10 -9.96
C LEU A 130 -7.92 -11.39 -9.03
N LEU A 131 -9.22 -11.43 -9.36
CA LEU A 131 -10.24 -10.75 -8.57
C LEU A 131 -10.30 -11.30 -7.14
N GLY A 132 -10.34 -12.63 -6.97
CA GLY A 132 -10.42 -13.24 -5.65
C GLY A 132 -9.20 -12.93 -4.77
N ARG A 133 -7.98 -13.06 -5.30
CA ARG A 133 -6.75 -12.88 -4.52
C ARG A 133 -6.41 -11.42 -4.29
N ALA A 134 -6.49 -10.58 -5.32
CA ALA A 134 -6.22 -9.15 -5.19
C ALA A 134 -7.23 -8.47 -4.27
N THR A 135 -8.52 -8.78 -4.39
CA THR A 135 -9.53 -8.25 -3.48
C THR A 135 -9.32 -8.76 -2.05
N LYS A 136 -8.96 -10.03 -1.84
CA LYS A 136 -8.62 -10.53 -0.49
C LYS A 136 -7.51 -9.68 0.14
N THR A 137 -6.39 -9.50 -0.55
CA THR A 137 -5.24 -8.74 -0.03
C THR A 137 -5.60 -7.26 0.17
N ALA A 138 -6.25 -6.61 -0.80
CA ALA A 138 -6.64 -5.22 -0.68
C ALA A 138 -7.60 -4.97 0.50
N VAL A 139 -8.57 -5.85 0.72
CA VAL A 139 -9.51 -5.73 1.86
C VAL A 139 -8.82 -6.07 3.19
N HIS A 140 -7.84 -6.98 3.19
CA HIS A 140 -7.00 -7.27 4.36
C HIS A 140 -6.24 -6.02 4.82
N GLU A 141 -5.50 -5.39 3.90
CA GLU A 141 -4.77 -4.14 4.19
C GLU A 141 -5.72 -3.02 4.58
N LEU A 142 -6.89 -2.96 3.95
CA LEU A 142 -7.87 -1.96 4.30
C LEU A 142 -8.43 -2.18 5.71
N ALA A 143 -8.74 -3.40 6.12
CA ALA A 143 -9.19 -3.70 7.47
C ALA A 143 -8.12 -3.35 8.53
N HIS A 144 -6.83 -3.53 8.23
CA HIS A 144 -5.75 -3.01 9.08
C HIS A 144 -5.87 -1.50 9.28
N MET A 145 -6.19 -0.71 8.26
CA MET A 145 -6.39 0.74 8.40
C MET A 145 -7.56 1.13 9.34
N TYR A 146 -8.48 0.20 9.62
CA TYR A 146 -9.57 0.35 10.60
C TYR A 146 -9.23 -0.24 11.99
N GLY A 147 -7.96 -0.58 12.22
CA GLY A 147 -7.48 -1.11 13.49
C GLY A 147 -7.76 -2.60 13.70
N VAL A 148 -8.16 -3.33 12.66
CA VAL A 148 -8.36 -4.78 12.75
C VAL A 148 -7.00 -5.47 12.64
N GLY A 149 -6.59 -6.20 13.67
CA GLY A 149 -5.36 -6.99 13.65
C GLY A 149 -5.52 -8.32 12.90
N HIS A 150 -4.42 -9.08 12.82
CA HIS A 150 -4.47 -10.44 12.30
C HIS A 150 -5.39 -11.34 13.13
N CYS A 151 -5.97 -12.35 12.47
CA CYS A 151 -6.83 -13.36 13.07
C CYS A 151 -6.26 -14.76 12.81
N LEU A 152 -6.17 -15.59 13.86
CA LEU A 152 -5.67 -16.97 13.74
C LEU A 152 -6.66 -17.92 13.06
N HIS A 153 -7.91 -17.51 12.87
CA HIS A 153 -8.90 -18.35 12.21
C HIS A 153 -8.58 -18.47 10.71
N ARG A 154 -8.26 -19.69 10.26
CA ARG A 154 -7.81 -20.01 8.89
C ARG A 154 -8.68 -19.44 7.77
N ARG A 155 -10.00 -19.38 7.95
CA ARG A 155 -10.94 -18.89 6.94
C ARG A 155 -11.23 -17.39 7.05
N CYS A 156 -10.64 -16.72 8.04
CA CYS A 156 -10.81 -15.28 8.20
C CYS A 156 -10.02 -14.54 7.12
N LEU A 157 -10.60 -13.46 6.60
CA LEU A 157 -9.90 -12.51 5.73
C LEU A 157 -8.59 -12.01 6.37
N MET A 158 -8.61 -11.80 7.69
CA MET A 158 -7.50 -11.27 8.48
C MET A 158 -6.50 -12.35 8.89
N ASN A 159 -6.60 -13.58 8.38
CA ASN A 159 -5.53 -14.55 8.55
C ASN A 159 -4.32 -14.10 7.73
N GLY A 160 -3.27 -13.68 8.44
CA GLY A 160 -2.00 -13.25 7.86
C GLY A 160 -1.53 -14.28 6.84
N SER A 161 -1.18 -13.81 5.64
CA SER A 161 -0.67 -14.64 4.55
C SER A 161 0.82 -14.44 4.40
#